data_AF-A0A0D0MRX8-F1
#
_entry.id   AF-A0A0D0MRX8-F1
#
_cell.length_a   1.000
_cell.length_b   1.000
_cell.length_c   1.000
_cell.angle_alpha   90.00
_cell.angle_beta   90.00
_cell.angle_gamma   90.00
#
_symmetry.space_group_name_H-M   'P 1'
#
loop_
_entity.id
_entity.type
_entity.pdbx_description
1 polymer ?
#
loop_
_entity_poly.entity_id
_entity_poly.type
_entity_poly.pdbx_seq_one_letter_code
_entity_poly.pdbx_strand_id
1 'polypeptide(L)'
;MSRSNGFIRAAAVAVVLASAWQAGSYAWAATQGSAQKEEPWYQAWLQVTADSSVDIRKTAPSLRWRTDMDTLYRGDTTNQGLEAFQDGLLPKSVAFPEDEWMYDWFSHGAGAQRSVYSSTTRSQRIAQSFANEWVFEFRAPHGIDQEQSGGPIVGEQEISYPGGVKGVFIKQACKKTDLADCVANPNYREPSGHETMQEVAATPIDWSKLTPSEGLPWITNKESLWAVGSSRINPVQGEDALARGLRARSSQAPVLRWASSPEAPGIQSVVVAFRDYSDAKIWAVTEAENGGWVYEVRPNSVAVDLSGKYTGNRPGAFAFIGGIKSGLLMNARRFEKGVSQPVECIGIEKEVCRLENVHQ
;
A
#
# COMPACT_ATOMS: atom_id res chain seq x y z
N MET A 1 -21.80 66.05 -34.21
CA MET A 1 -23.26 65.76 -34.15
C MET A 1 -23.56 64.59 -35.09
N SER A 2 -24.46 63.69 -34.64
CA SER A 2 -25.11 62.58 -35.36
C SER A 2 -24.23 61.41 -35.84
N ARG A 3 -24.32 60.21 -35.25
CA ARG A 3 -25.43 59.21 -35.15
C ARG A 3 -25.72 58.43 -36.45
N SER A 4 -25.15 57.23 -36.49
CA SER A 4 -25.84 55.92 -36.47
C SER A 4 -26.76 55.44 -37.62
N ASN A 5 -26.45 54.20 -38.03
CA ASN A 5 -27.34 53.03 -38.24
C ASN A 5 -27.89 52.68 -39.63
N GLY A 6 -27.82 51.37 -39.95
CA GLY A 6 -28.74 50.65 -40.85
C GLY A 6 -28.07 49.65 -41.81
N PHE A 7 -27.62 48.46 -41.39
CA PHE A 7 -28.34 47.15 -41.30
C PHE A 7 -28.57 46.33 -42.61
N ILE A 8 -27.76 45.26 -42.76
CA ILE A 8 -28.01 43.82 -43.08
C ILE A 8 -28.65 43.36 -44.42
N ARG A 9 -27.97 42.40 -45.10
CA ARG A 9 -28.36 40.99 -45.48
C ARG A 9 -27.54 40.54 -46.71
N ALA A 10 -27.15 39.29 -46.97
CA ALA A 10 -27.08 37.98 -46.31
C ALA A 10 -26.41 37.01 -47.34
N ALA A 11 -26.27 35.71 -46.98
CA ALA A 11 -25.84 34.53 -47.76
C ALA A 11 -24.30 34.27 -47.78
N ALA A 12 -23.73 33.26 -47.10
CA ALA A 12 -23.92 31.80 -47.07
C ALA A 12 -23.03 31.05 -48.07
N VAL A 13 -22.39 29.98 -47.57
CA VAL A 13 -22.10 28.66 -48.20
C VAL A 13 -20.66 28.13 -48.02
N ALA A 14 -20.60 26.95 -47.38
CA ALA A 14 -19.75 25.75 -47.50
C ALA A 14 -18.23 25.81 -47.27
N VAL A 15 -17.68 25.07 -46.28
CA VAL A 15 -17.40 23.61 -46.11
C VAL A 15 -16.01 23.21 -46.65
N VAL A 16 -15.31 22.42 -45.81
CA VAL A 16 -14.35 21.32 -46.10
C VAL A 16 -12.89 21.55 -45.66
N LEU A 17 -12.61 21.08 -44.44
CA LEU A 17 -11.55 20.14 -44.02
C LEU A 17 -10.27 19.97 -44.88
N ALA A 18 -9.11 20.18 -44.23
CA ALA A 18 -7.92 19.32 -44.31
C ALA A 18 -6.98 19.67 -43.13
N SER A 19 -7.10 18.97 -42.00
CA SER A 19 -6.14 17.95 -41.54
C SER A 19 -4.66 18.39 -41.58
N ALA A 20 -4.21 19.03 -40.51
CA ALA A 20 -2.82 18.89 -40.06
C ALA A 20 -2.85 18.01 -38.81
N TRP A 21 -2.38 16.77 -38.98
CA TRP A 21 -2.15 15.83 -37.90
C TRP A 21 -1.07 16.41 -36.98
N GLN A 22 -1.48 16.92 -35.84
CA GLN A 22 -0.59 17.07 -34.69
C GLN A 22 -0.69 15.78 -33.90
N ALA A 23 0.42 15.04 -33.83
CA ALA A 23 0.60 13.94 -32.90
C ALA A 23 0.28 14.46 -31.50
N GLY A 24 -0.87 14.04 -30.97
CA GLY A 24 -1.35 14.44 -29.66
C GLY A 24 -0.40 13.91 -28.60
N SER A 25 0.33 14.84 -27.98
CA SER A 25 1.13 14.61 -26.80
C SER A 25 0.26 14.00 -25.70
N TYR A 26 0.66 12.81 -25.26
CA TYR A 26 0.15 12.07 -24.11
C TYR A 26 -0.08 12.99 -22.90
N ALA A 27 -1.33 13.34 -22.64
CA ALA A 27 -1.73 14.14 -21.49
C ALA A 27 -1.93 13.27 -20.24
N TRP A 28 -0.93 12.47 -19.85
CA TRP A 28 -0.80 11.87 -18.51
C TRP A 28 0.64 11.98 -17.95
N ALA A 29 1.41 12.93 -18.47
CA ALA A 29 2.67 13.39 -17.89
C ALA A 29 2.64 14.92 -17.73
N ALA A 30 1.68 15.43 -16.97
CA ALA A 30 1.63 16.84 -16.58
C ALA A 30 1.71 17.00 -15.05
N THR A 31 2.67 16.30 -14.45
CA THR A 31 3.39 16.71 -13.22
C THR A 31 4.87 16.34 -13.33
N GLN A 32 5.46 16.44 -14.52
CA GLN A 32 6.91 16.47 -14.69
C GLN A 32 7.29 17.75 -15.43
N GLY A 33 7.45 18.84 -14.66
CA GLY A 33 7.70 20.17 -15.22
C GLY A 33 7.65 21.34 -14.23
N SER A 34 7.32 21.08 -12.96
CA SER A 34 7.74 21.92 -11.84
C SER A 34 8.69 21.08 -11.00
N ALA A 35 9.80 21.62 -10.50
CA ALA A 35 10.57 20.96 -9.44
C ALA A 35 9.58 20.49 -8.36
N GLN A 36 9.28 19.19 -8.36
CA GLN A 36 8.22 18.63 -7.56
C GLN A 36 8.69 18.80 -6.12
N LYS A 37 8.10 19.76 -5.40
CA LYS A 37 8.41 19.97 -4.00
C LYS A 37 8.18 18.63 -3.32
N GLU A 38 9.27 17.99 -2.92
CA GLU A 38 9.20 16.62 -2.42
C GLU A 38 8.22 16.55 -1.25
N GLU A 39 7.43 15.49 -1.23
CA GLU A 39 6.37 15.32 -0.25
C GLU A 39 6.96 15.39 1.17
N PRO A 40 6.30 16.07 2.14
CA PRO A 40 6.87 16.28 3.47
C PRO A 40 7.36 15.01 4.17
N TRP A 41 6.67 13.88 3.95
CA TRP A 41 7.07 12.58 4.51
C TRP A 41 8.39 12.06 3.92
N TYR A 42 8.67 12.33 2.64
CA TYR A 42 9.89 11.89 1.97
C TYR A 42 11.08 12.68 2.49
N GLN A 43 10.90 13.99 2.67
CA GLN A 43 11.89 14.86 3.31
C GLN A 43 12.17 14.43 4.75
N ALA A 44 11.13 14.09 5.51
CA ALA A 44 11.28 13.59 6.87
C ALA A 44 12.06 12.25 6.92
N TRP A 45 11.78 11.34 5.99
CA TRP A 45 12.52 10.09 5.84
C TRP A 45 14.01 10.32 5.53
N LEU A 46 14.32 11.24 4.61
CA LEU A 46 15.69 11.60 4.27
C LEU A 46 16.49 12.13 5.47
N GLN A 47 15.82 12.71 6.48
CA GLN A 47 16.51 13.15 7.70
C GLN A 47 17.02 11.97 8.54
N VAL A 48 16.31 10.84 8.55
CA VAL A 48 16.60 9.71 9.43
C VAL A 48 17.33 8.54 8.79
N THR A 49 17.16 8.33 7.47
CA THR A 49 17.55 7.08 6.83
C THR A 49 19.07 6.91 6.66
N ALA A 50 19.59 5.72 6.95
CA ALA A 50 21.01 5.38 6.71
C ALA A 50 21.28 4.89 5.27
N ASP A 51 20.22 4.52 4.54
CA ASP A 51 20.25 4.05 3.17
C ASP A 51 19.10 4.67 2.37
N SER A 52 19.40 5.79 1.70
CA SER A 52 18.45 6.49 0.84
C SER A 52 18.28 5.85 -0.54
N SER A 53 18.91 4.71 -0.81
CA SER A 53 18.69 3.96 -2.06
C SER A 53 17.44 3.09 -2.02
N VAL A 54 16.83 2.92 -0.84
CA VAL A 54 15.54 2.23 -0.70
C VAL A 54 14.48 2.95 -1.52
N ASP A 55 13.80 2.21 -2.40
CA ASP A 55 12.64 2.71 -3.14
C ASP A 55 11.44 2.79 -2.18
N ILE A 56 11.46 3.79 -1.31
CA ILE A 56 10.47 3.95 -0.24
C ILE A 56 9.07 4.17 -0.80
N ARG A 57 8.97 4.71 -2.02
CA ARG A 57 7.71 4.87 -2.74
C ARG A 57 7.11 3.55 -3.20
N LYS A 58 7.81 2.42 -3.07
CA LYS A 58 7.27 1.05 -3.28
C LYS A 58 6.99 0.30 -1.97
N THR A 59 7.17 0.94 -0.81
CA THR A 59 6.89 0.30 0.49
C THR A 59 5.40 -0.01 0.63
N ALA A 60 5.10 -1.21 1.12
CA ALA A 60 3.75 -1.66 1.47
C ALA A 60 3.57 -1.72 3.00
N PRO A 61 2.37 -1.62 3.59
CA PRO A 61 1.10 -1.50 2.91
C PRO A 61 0.90 -0.09 2.36
N SER A 62 0.40 -0.02 1.15
CA SER A 62 -0.17 1.19 0.55
C SER A 62 -1.10 0.70 -0.55
N LEU A 63 -2.23 1.37 -0.74
CA LEU A 63 -3.12 0.99 -1.84
C LEU A 63 -2.41 1.29 -3.16
N ARG A 64 -2.10 0.24 -3.92
CA ARG A 64 -1.49 0.31 -5.25
C ARG A 64 -2.56 0.12 -6.29
N TRP A 65 -2.87 1.20 -6.97
CA TRP A 65 -3.75 1.16 -8.14
C TRP A 65 -2.99 0.57 -9.33
N ARG A 66 -3.58 -0.43 -9.98
CA ARG A 66 -3.04 -0.95 -11.24
C ARG A 66 -3.12 0.12 -12.33
N THR A 67 -2.20 0.06 -13.28
CA THR A 67 -2.10 1.02 -14.40
C THR A 67 -2.18 0.36 -15.79
N ASP A 68 -2.11 -0.96 -15.82
CA ASP A 68 -2.34 -1.79 -16.99
C ASP A 68 -3.85 -1.96 -17.25
N MET A 69 -4.19 -2.40 -18.46
CA MET A 69 -5.57 -2.58 -18.94
C MET A 69 -5.83 -4.05 -19.29
N ASP A 70 -5.28 -4.99 -18.52
CA ASP A 70 -5.45 -6.42 -18.80
C ASP A 70 -6.93 -6.81 -18.73
N THR A 71 -7.27 -7.87 -19.46
CA THR A 71 -8.53 -8.57 -19.24
C THR A 71 -8.57 -9.12 -17.82
N LEU A 72 -9.70 -8.86 -17.15
CA LEU A 72 -10.00 -9.35 -15.82
C LEU A 72 -11.21 -10.26 -15.83
N TYR A 73 -11.24 -11.12 -14.82
CA TYR A 73 -12.29 -12.09 -14.62
C TYR A 73 -12.89 -11.97 -13.22
N ARG A 74 -14.21 -12.17 -13.12
CA ARG A 74 -14.91 -12.26 -11.84
C ARG A 74 -15.86 -13.45 -11.85
N GLY A 75 -15.72 -14.33 -10.87
CA GLY A 75 -16.75 -15.32 -10.58
C GLY A 75 -17.90 -14.66 -9.82
N ASP A 76 -19.13 -14.85 -10.29
CA ASP A 76 -20.30 -14.35 -9.60
C ASP A 76 -20.51 -15.10 -8.27
N THR A 77 -20.40 -14.38 -7.15
CA THR A 77 -20.70 -14.89 -5.81
C THR A 77 -21.92 -14.22 -5.17
N THR A 78 -22.54 -13.28 -5.89
CA THR A 78 -23.70 -12.48 -5.46
C THR A 78 -25.00 -12.95 -6.10
N ASN A 79 -24.93 -13.89 -7.05
CA ASN A 79 -26.07 -14.38 -7.83
C ASN A 79 -26.75 -13.27 -8.63
N GLN A 80 -26.00 -12.25 -9.06
CA GLN A 80 -26.52 -11.20 -9.93
C GLN A 80 -26.86 -11.73 -11.32
N GLY A 81 -26.11 -12.73 -11.80
CA GLY A 81 -26.28 -13.26 -13.15
C GLY A 81 -26.14 -12.19 -14.23
N LEU A 82 -26.92 -12.32 -15.31
CA LEU A 82 -26.83 -11.42 -16.46
C LEU A 82 -27.32 -9.99 -16.17
N GLU A 83 -28.02 -9.75 -15.06
CA GLU A 83 -28.40 -8.39 -14.62
C GLU A 83 -27.18 -7.50 -14.37
N ALA A 84 -26.02 -8.11 -14.09
CA ALA A 84 -24.74 -7.40 -13.99
C ALA A 84 -24.37 -6.62 -15.26
N PHE A 85 -24.88 -6.97 -16.44
CA PHE A 85 -24.66 -6.17 -17.66
C PHE A 85 -25.30 -4.79 -17.59
N GLN A 86 -26.39 -4.65 -16.84
CA GLN A 86 -27.07 -3.38 -16.59
C GLN A 86 -26.54 -2.71 -15.31
N ASP A 87 -26.50 -3.46 -14.21
CA ASP A 87 -26.23 -2.91 -12.88
C ASP A 87 -24.73 -2.81 -12.56
N GLY A 88 -23.91 -3.57 -13.28
CA GLY A 88 -22.49 -3.74 -13.00
C GLY A 88 -22.18 -4.88 -12.03
N LEU A 89 -20.89 -5.12 -11.86
CA LEU A 89 -20.32 -6.05 -10.88
C LEU A 89 -20.36 -5.41 -9.49
N LEU A 90 -21.53 -5.44 -8.86
CA LEU A 90 -21.77 -4.77 -7.59
C LEU A 90 -20.95 -5.42 -6.45
N PRO A 91 -20.47 -4.62 -5.49
CA PRO A 91 -19.89 -5.15 -4.26
C PRO A 91 -20.98 -5.76 -3.36
N LYS A 92 -20.59 -6.64 -2.44
CA LYS A 92 -21.54 -7.29 -1.52
C LYS A 92 -22.21 -6.30 -0.54
N SER A 93 -21.60 -5.15 -0.30
CA SER A 93 -22.12 -4.11 0.59
C SER A 93 -23.51 -3.61 0.20
N VAL A 94 -23.88 -3.64 -1.09
CA VAL A 94 -25.17 -3.11 -1.57
C VAL A 94 -26.39 -3.84 -0.99
N ALA A 95 -26.20 -5.04 -0.44
CA ALA A 95 -27.24 -5.80 0.24
C ALA A 95 -27.46 -5.36 1.71
N PHE A 96 -26.70 -4.37 2.19
CA PHE A 96 -26.68 -3.92 3.58
C PHE A 96 -26.83 -2.39 3.68
N PRO A 97 -27.33 -1.87 4.81
CA PRO A 97 -27.31 -0.43 5.11
C PRO A 97 -25.91 0.18 5.00
N GLU A 98 -25.81 1.43 4.55
CA GLU A 98 -24.52 2.10 4.28
C GLU A 98 -23.62 2.23 5.52
N ASP A 99 -24.20 2.38 6.70
CA ASP A 99 -23.50 2.44 7.97
C ASP A 99 -22.88 1.10 8.41
N GLU A 100 -23.25 -0.02 7.75
CA GLU A 100 -22.66 -1.34 7.95
C GLU A 100 -21.55 -1.67 6.92
N TRP A 101 -21.28 -0.80 5.96
CA TRP A 101 -20.34 -1.09 4.88
C TRP A 101 -18.89 -1.23 5.39
N MET A 102 -18.21 -2.26 4.89
CA MET A 102 -16.82 -2.55 5.25
C MET A 102 -15.86 -1.95 4.22
N TYR A 103 -15.20 -0.86 4.63
CA TYR A 103 -14.17 -0.15 3.86
C TYR A 103 -12.73 -0.65 4.12
N ASP A 104 -12.55 -1.52 5.12
CA ASP A 104 -11.25 -2.10 5.46
C ASP A 104 -10.76 -3.02 4.34
N TRP A 105 -9.75 -2.56 3.59
CA TRP A 105 -9.15 -3.29 2.47
C TRP A 105 -8.42 -4.54 2.93
N PHE A 106 -7.82 -4.53 4.11
CA PHE A 106 -7.08 -5.69 4.62
C PHE A 106 -7.99 -6.85 5.02
N SER A 107 -9.16 -6.54 5.57
CA SER A 107 -10.21 -7.50 5.91
C SER A 107 -11.03 -7.91 4.69
N HIS A 108 -10.87 -7.22 3.56
CA HIS A 108 -11.40 -7.66 2.29
C HIS A 108 -10.61 -8.87 1.79
N GLY A 109 -11.27 -10.01 1.72
CA GLY A 109 -10.75 -11.26 1.19
C GLY A 109 -11.90 -12.19 0.80
N ALA A 110 -11.56 -13.43 0.40
CA ALA A 110 -12.54 -14.40 -0.06
C ALA A 110 -13.68 -14.60 0.97
N GLY A 111 -14.90 -14.25 0.57
CA GLY A 111 -16.10 -14.44 1.39
C GLY A 111 -16.45 -13.28 2.34
N ALA A 112 -15.67 -12.19 2.38
CA ALA A 112 -15.98 -11.03 3.21
C ALA A 112 -17.39 -10.47 2.90
N GLN A 113 -18.25 -10.49 3.91
CA GLN A 113 -19.59 -9.87 3.84
C GLN A 113 -19.47 -8.36 3.94
N ARG A 114 -20.49 -7.62 3.48
CA ARG A 114 -20.58 -6.15 3.59
C ARG A 114 -19.44 -5.37 2.94
N SER A 115 -18.55 -6.03 2.21
CA SER A 115 -17.39 -5.41 1.59
C SER A 115 -17.79 -4.47 0.47
N VAL A 116 -17.23 -3.26 0.46
CA VAL A 116 -17.42 -2.27 -0.62
C VAL A 116 -16.64 -2.60 -1.89
N TYR A 117 -15.83 -3.65 -1.85
CA TYR A 117 -14.96 -4.05 -2.94
C TYR A 117 -15.58 -5.20 -3.75
N SER A 118 -15.46 -5.11 -5.07
CA SER A 118 -15.73 -6.22 -5.99
C SER A 118 -14.39 -6.85 -6.39
N SER A 119 -14.09 -8.03 -5.83
CA SER A 119 -12.89 -8.80 -6.15
C SER A 119 -12.92 -9.34 -7.57
N THR A 120 -11.79 -9.22 -8.26
CA THR A 120 -11.59 -9.69 -9.62
C THR A 120 -10.16 -10.24 -9.74
N THR A 121 -9.85 -10.98 -10.78
CA THR A 121 -8.52 -11.60 -10.94
C THR A 121 -8.10 -11.60 -12.40
N ARG A 122 -6.79 -11.55 -12.64
CA ARG A 122 -6.21 -11.77 -13.98
C ARG A 122 -6.34 -13.24 -14.45
N SER A 123 -6.71 -14.16 -13.56
CA SER A 123 -6.81 -15.60 -13.86
C SER A 123 -8.25 -16.06 -14.02
N GLN A 124 -8.66 -16.40 -15.25
CA GLN A 124 -9.99 -16.96 -15.53
C GLN A 124 -10.29 -18.21 -14.71
N ARG A 125 -9.27 -19.07 -14.50
CA ARG A 125 -9.39 -20.29 -13.69
C ARG A 125 -9.71 -19.98 -12.23
N ILE A 126 -9.07 -18.97 -11.64
CA ILE A 126 -9.34 -18.57 -10.26
C ILE A 126 -10.76 -18.01 -10.15
N ALA A 127 -11.16 -17.13 -11.07
CA ALA A 127 -12.52 -16.60 -11.12
C ALA A 127 -13.58 -17.71 -11.23
N GLN A 128 -13.35 -18.69 -12.12
CA GLN A 128 -14.23 -19.86 -12.29
C GLN A 128 -14.37 -20.68 -11.01
N SER A 129 -13.29 -20.82 -10.21
CA SER A 129 -13.33 -21.58 -8.96
C SER A 129 -14.30 -21.00 -7.92
N PHE A 130 -14.45 -19.67 -7.91
CA PHE A 130 -15.33 -18.95 -6.97
C PHE A 130 -16.75 -18.73 -7.49
N ALA A 131 -16.97 -18.79 -8.80
CA ALA A 131 -18.28 -18.57 -9.40
C ALA A 131 -19.34 -19.53 -8.84
N ASN A 132 -20.57 -19.07 -8.65
CA ASN A 132 -21.73 -19.95 -8.47
C ASN A 132 -22.20 -20.46 -9.83
N GLU A 133 -22.42 -19.55 -10.77
CA GLU A 133 -22.94 -19.87 -12.10
C GLU A 133 -22.17 -19.18 -13.24
N TRP A 134 -21.85 -17.89 -13.09
CA TRP A 134 -21.28 -17.08 -14.15
C TRP A 134 -19.84 -16.65 -13.86
N VAL A 135 -19.03 -16.62 -14.92
CA VAL A 135 -17.70 -16.01 -14.93
C VAL A 135 -17.76 -14.82 -15.89
N PHE A 136 -17.63 -13.62 -15.37
CA PHE A 136 -17.59 -12.40 -16.16
C PHE A 136 -16.18 -12.15 -16.67
N GLU A 137 -16.07 -11.74 -17.93
CA GLU A 137 -14.86 -11.20 -18.55
C GLU A 137 -15.08 -9.69 -18.79
N PHE A 138 -14.14 -8.87 -18.35
CA PHE A 138 -14.27 -7.42 -18.43
C PHE A 138 -12.91 -6.72 -18.53
N ARG A 139 -12.92 -5.45 -18.95
CA ARG A 139 -11.76 -4.56 -18.92
C ARG A 139 -12.20 -3.22 -18.35
N ALA A 140 -11.49 -2.73 -17.34
CA ALA A 140 -11.73 -1.43 -16.73
C ALA A 140 -10.41 -0.85 -16.21
N PRO A 141 -10.21 0.49 -16.27
CA PRO A 141 -9.06 1.11 -15.64
C PRO A 141 -9.16 1.06 -14.12
N HIS A 142 -8.05 1.32 -13.44
CA HIS A 142 -7.92 1.32 -11.98
C HIS A 142 -8.17 -0.06 -11.35
N GLY A 143 -8.47 -0.06 -10.05
CA GLY A 143 -8.54 -1.24 -9.20
C GLY A 143 -7.28 -1.40 -8.36
N ILE A 144 -7.45 -1.82 -7.11
CA ILE A 144 -6.36 -2.00 -6.16
C ILE A 144 -5.71 -3.36 -6.41
N ASP A 145 -4.44 -3.37 -6.77
CA ASP A 145 -3.64 -4.59 -6.91
C ASP A 145 -3.26 -5.10 -5.50
N GLN A 146 -3.90 -6.19 -5.09
CA GLN A 146 -3.76 -6.74 -3.74
C GLN A 146 -2.33 -7.12 -3.42
N GLU A 147 -1.64 -7.77 -4.36
CA GLU A 147 -0.29 -8.27 -4.15
C GLU A 147 0.69 -7.12 -4.02
N GLN A 148 0.62 -6.14 -4.93
CA GLN A 148 1.48 -4.95 -4.85
C GLN A 148 1.18 -4.07 -3.64
N SER A 149 -0.04 -4.13 -3.10
CA SER A 149 -0.44 -3.38 -1.91
C SER A 149 -0.05 -4.06 -0.59
N GLY A 150 0.47 -5.30 -0.61
CA GLY A 150 0.80 -6.08 0.60
C GLY A 150 -0.39 -6.83 1.21
N GLY A 151 -1.36 -7.19 0.38
CA GLY A 151 -2.60 -7.88 0.74
C GLY A 151 -2.33 -9.27 1.33
N PRO A 152 -3.32 -9.87 2.02
CA PRO A 152 -3.14 -11.15 2.72
C PRO A 152 -3.05 -12.38 1.83
N ILE A 153 -3.53 -12.28 0.59
CA ILE A 153 -3.62 -13.42 -0.32
C ILE A 153 -2.68 -13.17 -1.49
N VAL A 154 -1.58 -13.92 -1.52
CA VAL A 154 -0.56 -13.87 -2.58
C VAL A 154 -0.91 -14.92 -3.65
N GLY A 155 -0.69 -14.60 -4.92
CA GLY A 155 -0.84 -15.54 -6.04
C GLY A 155 -2.23 -15.60 -6.69
N GLU A 156 -3.25 -14.96 -6.10
CA GLU A 156 -4.57 -14.84 -6.74
C GLU A 156 -4.61 -13.78 -7.86
N GLN A 157 -3.57 -12.94 -7.94
CA GLN A 157 -3.52 -11.79 -8.86
C GLN A 157 -4.80 -10.94 -8.76
N GLU A 158 -5.27 -10.76 -7.52
CA GLU A 158 -6.53 -10.08 -7.23
C GLU A 158 -6.41 -8.58 -7.49
N ILE A 159 -7.41 -8.06 -8.20
CA ILE A 159 -7.68 -6.63 -8.34
C ILE A 159 -9.03 -6.34 -7.68
N SER A 160 -9.02 -5.55 -6.61
CA SER A 160 -10.23 -5.18 -5.87
C SER A 160 -10.74 -3.82 -6.34
N TYR A 161 -11.99 -3.75 -6.82
CA TYR A 161 -12.63 -2.51 -7.25
C TYR A 161 -13.55 -1.94 -6.17
N PRO A 162 -13.19 -0.83 -5.52
CA PRO A 162 -14.09 -0.18 -4.57
C PRO A 162 -15.29 0.41 -5.31
N GLY A 163 -16.50 0.10 -4.85
CA GLY A 163 -17.75 0.46 -5.52
C GLY A 163 -18.08 -0.43 -6.73
N GLY A 164 -17.31 -1.48 -6.99
CA GLY A 164 -17.55 -2.38 -8.11
C GLY A 164 -17.19 -1.81 -9.47
N VAL A 165 -17.73 -2.43 -10.54
CA VAL A 165 -17.42 -2.07 -11.93
C VAL A 165 -18.71 -1.96 -12.73
N LYS A 166 -18.96 -0.83 -13.39
CA LYS A 166 -20.17 -0.63 -14.19
C LYS A 166 -20.32 -1.66 -15.32
N GLY A 167 -21.57 -2.00 -15.62
CA GLY A 167 -21.91 -3.01 -16.62
C GLY A 167 -21.33 -2.75 -18.01
N VAL A 168 -21.17 -1.49 -18.40
CA VAL A 168 -20.56 -1.10 -19.70
C VAL A 168 -19.13 -1.60 -19.90
N PHE A 169 -18.40 -1.91 -18.84
CA PHE A 169 -17.04 -2.47 -18.92
C PHE A 169 -17.01 -3.99 -19.02
N ILE A 170 -18.14 -4.66 -18.77
CA ILE A 170 -18.29 -6.10 -18.85
C ILE A 170 -18.47 -6.49 -20.32
N LYS A 171 -17.57 -7.33 -20.84
CA LYS A 171 -17.63 -7.78 -22.23
C LYS A 171 -18.62 -8.93 -22.41
N GLN A 172 -18.56 -9.91 -21.53
CA GLN A 172 -19.37 -11.12 -21.60
C GLN A 172 -19.43 -11.85 -20.25
N ALA A 173 -20.37 -12.78 -20.13
CA ALA A 173 -20.49 -13.72 -19.03
C ALA A 173 -20.55 -15.14 -19.58
N CYS A 174 -19.72 -16.05 -19.07
CA CYS A 174 -19.70 -17.45 -19.49
C CYS A 174 -20.14 -18.36 -18.35
N LYS A 175 -20.76 -19.50 -18.66
CA LYS A 175 -21.15 -20.50 -17.65
C LYS A 175 -19.90 -21.07 -16.98
N LYS A 176 -19.94 -21.20 -15.66
CA LYS A 176 -18.88 -21.84 -14.88
C LYS A 176 -18.55 -23.25 -15.37
N THR A 177 -19.57 -24.02 -15.76
CA THR A 177 -19.40 -25.41 -16.20
C THR A 177 -18.90 -25.55 -17.62
N ASP A 178 -19.07 -24.51 -18.45
CA ASP A 178 -18.61 -24.47 -19.84
C ASP A 178 -18.26 -23.02 -20.22
N LEU A 179 -16.96 -22.72 -20.23
CA LEU A 179 -16.47 -21.37 -20.54
C LEU A 179 -16.57 -21.02 -22.04
N ALA A 180 -17.07 -21.92 -22.89
CA ALA A 180 -17.45 -21.62 -24.27
C ALA A 180 -18.91 -21.15 -24.39
N ASP A 181 -19.77 -21.48 -23.41
CA ASP A 181 -21.15 -21.02 -23.35
C ASP A 181 -21.22 -19.62 -22.73
N CYS A 182 -21.13 -18.61 -23.58
CA CYS A 182 -21.07 -17.21 -23.19
C CYS A 182 -22.22 -16.38 -23.74
N VAL A 183 -22.68 -15.43 -22.94
CA VAL A 183 -23.59 -14.36 -23.34
C VAL A 183 -22.77 -13.08 -23.46
N ALA A 184 -22.78 -12.48 -24.66
CA ALA A 184 -22.14 -11.18 -24.89
C ALA A 184 -22.97 -10.05 -24.29
N ASN A 185 -22.31 -9.06 -23.70
CA ASN A 185 -22.99 -7.86 -23.21
C ASN A 185 -23.25 -6.90 -24.39
N PRO A 186 -24.52 -6.62 -24.74
CA PRO A 186 -24.83 -5.70 -25.85
C PRO A 186 -24.41 -4.26 -25.56
N ASN A 187 -24.17 -3.90 -24.30
CA ASN A 187 -23.81 -2.56 -23.87
C ASN A 187 -22.30 -2.38 -23.61
N TYR A 188 -21.48 -3.39 -23.93
CA TYR A 188 -20.04 -3.32 -23.72
C TYR A 188 -19.42 -2.14 -24.48
N ARG A 189 -18.55 -1.41 -23.79
CA ARG A 189 -17.73 -0.34 -24.34
C ARG A 189 -16.30 -0.58 -23.92
N GLU A 190 -15.40 -0.66 -24.89
CA GLU A 190 -13.97 -0.75 -24.62
C GLU A 190 -13.53 0.49 -23.83
N PRO A 191 -12.91 0.33 -22.65
CA PRO A 191 -12.41 1.46 -21.87
C PRO A 191 -11.32 2.22 -22.62
N SER A 192 -11.34 3.54 -22.51
CA SER A 192 -10.30 4.43 -23.02
C SER A 192 -9.04 4.46 -22.15
N GLY A 193 -9.17 4.10 -20.87
CA GLY A 193 -8.12 4.23 -19.86
C GLY A 193 -8.08 5.62 -19.21
N HIS A 194 -8.94 6.54 -19.64
CA HIS A 194 -9.04 7.90 -19.10
C HIS A 194 -10.24 8.09 -18.16
N GLU A 195 -11.06 7.05 -17.99
CA GLU A 195 -12.18 7.08 -17.05
C GLU A 195 -11.66 7.31 -15.63
N THR A 196 -12.35 8.15 -14.87
CA THR A 196 -12.11 8.32 -13.44
C THR A 196 -12.60 7.10 -12.66
N MET A 197 -12.13 6.95 -11.42
CA MET A 197 -12.56 5.85 -10.54
C MET A 197 -14.08 5.89 -10.29
N GLN A 198 -14.68 7.08 -10.23
CA GLN A 198 -16.12 7.28 -10.10
C GLN A 198 -16.88 6.92 -11.38
N GLU A 199 -16.26 7.11 -12.54
CA GLU A 199 -16.83 6.65 -13.81
C GLU A 199 -16.80 5.12 -13.94
N VAL A 200 -15.85 4.45 -13.28
CA VAL A 200 -15.77 2.98 -13.20
C VAL A 200 -16.71 2.39 -12.16
N ALA A 201 -16.82 2.99 -10.97
CA ALA A 201 -17.58 2.45 -9.84
C ALA A 201 -19.07 2.28 -10.16
N ALA A 202 -19.62 1.10 -9.88
CA ALA A 202 -21.03 0.78 -10.10
C ALA A 202 -21.96 1.35 -9.01
N THR A 203 -21.47 1.51 -7.78
CA THR A 203 -22.21 2.09 -6.66
C THR A 203 -21.49 3.31 -6.09
N PRO A 204 -22.21 4.29 -5.48
CA PRO A 204 -21.57 5.34 -4.68
C PRO A 204 -20.63 4.74 -3.64
N ILE A 205 -19.50 5.41 -3.42
CA ILE A 205 -18.51 5.00 -2.43
C ILE A 205 -17.80 6.22 -1.85
N ASP A 206 -17.61 6.21 -0.53
CA ASP A 206 -16.81 7.20 0.16
C ASP A 206 -15.32 6.81 0.14
N TRP A 207 -14.60 7.32 -0.85
CA TRP A 207 -13.17 7.05 -1.05
C TRP A 207 -12.30 7.44 0.16
N SER A 208 -12.76 8.37 1.00
CA SER A 208 -12.03 8.84 2.17
C SER A 208 -11.99 7.80 3.31
N LYS A 209 -12.89 6.81 3.27
CA LYS A 209 -12.98 5.73 4.27
C LYS A 209 -12.16 4.50 3.94
N LEU A 210 -11.57 4.39 2.74
CA LEU A 210 -10.74 3.24 2.38
C LEU A 210 -9.51 3.16 3.30
N THR A 211 -9.28 2.01 3.91
CA THR A 211 -8.15 1.80 4.83
C THR A 211 -7.29 0.59 4.43
N PRO A 212 -5.95 0.69 4.38
CA PRO A 212 -5.13 1.85 4.77
C PRO A 212 -5.36 3.05 3.86
N SER A 213 -5.19 4.25 4.42
CA SER A 213 -5.13 5.47 3.60
C SER A 213 -3.99 5.36 2.60
N GLU A 214 -4.08 6.09 1.48
CA GLU A 214 -2.95 6.23 0.58
C GLU A 214 -1.73 6.80 1.32
N GLY A 215 -0.54 6.21 1.10
CA GLY A 215 0.71 6.60 1.76
C GLY A 215 1.03 5.85 3.06
N LEU A 216 2.15 6.24 3.70
CA LEU A 216 2.67 5.60 4.92
C LEU A 216 2.30 6.41 6.18
N PRO A 217 1.93 5.75 7.31
CA PRO A 217 1.57 6.43 8.55
C PRO A 217 2.82 6.83 9.34
N TRP A 218 3.44 7.93 8.93
CA TRP A 218 4.61 8.50 9.61
C TRP A 218 4.25 9.16 10.93
N ILE A 219 5.09 8.96 11.93
CA ILE A 219 5.03 9.64 13.21
C ILE A 219 6.39 10.26 13.55
N THR A 220 6.37 11.32 14.35
CA THR A 220 7.57 11.89 14.98
C THR A 220 7.57 11.47 16.45
N ASN A 221 8.57 10.72 16.91
CA ASN A 221 8.64 10.29 18.30
C ASN A 221 8.91 11.49 19.24
N LYS A 222 8.23 11.53 20.39
CA LYS A 222 8.48 12.54 21.43
C LYS A 222 9.54 12.11 22.43
N GLU A 223 9.68 10.79 22.61
CA GLU A 223 10.61 10.13 23.52
C GLU A 223 11.53 9.20 22.73
N SER A 224 12.60 8.72 23.35
CA SER A 224 13.52 7.77 22.72
C SER A 224 12.78 6.52 22.24
N LEU A 225 13.22 5.97 21.11
CA LEU A 225 12.82 4.64 20.65
C LEU A 225 14.01 3.69 20.80
N TRP A 226 13.72 2.40 20.92
CA TRP A 226 14.72 1.36 21.16
C TRP A 226 14.84 0.48 19.94
N ALA A 227 15.74 0.87 19.03
CA ALA A 227 16.01 0.14 17.80
C ALA A 227 16.70 -1.18 18.10
N VAL A 228 16.28 -2.24 17.44
CA VAL A 228 16.85 -3.57 17.60
C VAL A 228 17.71 -3.96 16.41
N GLY A 229 18.78 -4.70 16.68
CA GLY A 229 19.65 -5.22 15.65
C GLY A 229 20.21 -6.59 15.96
N SER A 230 20.47 -7.38 14.92
CA SER A 230 21.16 -8.67 15.01
C SER A 230 22.02 -8.89 13.78
N SER A 231 22.93 -9.86 13.84
CA SER A 231 23.79 -10.19 12.71
C SER A 231 22.98 -10.70 11.51
N ARG A 232 21.72 -11.11 11.70
CA ARG A 232 20.82 -11.51 10.62
C ARG A 232 20.21 -10.33 9.89
N ILE A 233 19.96 -9.21 10.57
CA ILE A 233 19.18 -8.10 10.01
C ILE A 233 20.01 -6.85 9.73
N ASN A 234 21.19 -6.71 10.34
CA ASN A 234 22.12 -5.62 10.10
C ASN A 234 23.51 -6.13 9.69
N PRO A 235 24.17 -5.50 8.71
CA PRO A 235 25.54 -5.82 8.34
C PRO A 235 26.58 -5.22 9.30
N VAL A 236 26.20 -4.20 10.08
CA VAL A 236 27.04 -3.51 11.07
C VAL A 236 26.31 -3.49 12.42
N GLN A 237 27.06 -3.61 13.51
CA GLN A 237 26.53 -3.67 14.86
C GLN A 237 27.41 -2.92 15.86
N GLY A 238 26.93 -2.74 17.08
CA GLY A 238 27.69 -2.17 18.19
C GLY A 238 28.25 -0.80 17.87
N GLU A 239 29.54 -0.62 18.11
CA GLU A 239 30.24 0.67 17.94
C GLU A 239 30.22 1.12 16.48
N ASP A 240 30.38 0.19 15.53
CA ASP A 240 30.33 0.51 14.10
C ASP A 240 28.96 1.04 13.67
N ALA A 241 27.87 0.49 14.25
CA ALA A 241 26.53 1.01 14.00
C ALA A 241 26.35 2.42 14.57
N LEU A 242 26.89 2.71 15.76
CA LEU A 242 26.88 4.05 16.35
C LEU A 242 27.69 5.04 15.50
N ALA A 243 28.83 4.63 14.95
CA ALA A 243 29.69 5.51 14.15
C ALA A 243 29.16 5.74 12.72
N ARG A 244 28.61 4.70 12.08
CA ARG A 244 28.29 4.70 10.63
C ARG A 244 26.80 4.66 10.32
N GLY A 245 25.96 4.45 11.33
CA GLY A 245 24.52 4.28 11.21
C GLY A 245 24.14 2.80 11.19
N LEU A 246 22.96 2.51 11.72
CA LEU A 246 22.39 1.17 11.75
C LEU A 246 21.63 0.93 10.45
N ARG A 247 22.28 0.26 9.49
CA ARG A 247 21.68 -0.08 8.20
C ARG A 247 20.95 -1.41 8.27
N ALA A 248 19.88 -1.51 7.50
CA ALA A 248 19.26 -2.80 7.22
C ALA A 248 20.10 -3.58 6.17
N ARG A 249 19.80 -4.86 5.96
CA ARG A 249 20.60 -5.77 5.11
C ARG A 249 20.34 -5.60 3.61
N SER A 250 19.21 -5.03 3.23
CA SER A 250 18.76 -4.86 1.84
C SER A 250 18.22 -3.46 1.60
N SER A 251 18.28 -3.00 0.35
CA SER A 251 17.66 -1.74 -0.10
C SER A 251 16.30 -1.97 -0.80
N GLN A 252 15.78 -3.20 -0.80
CA GLN A 252 14.48 -3.50 -1.42
C GLN A 252 13.32 -2.92 -0.61
N ALA A 253 12.25 -2.49 -1.27
CA ALA A 253 11.08 -1.97 -0.58
C ALA A 253 10.47 -3.03 0.36
N PRO A 254 10.22 -2.72 1.64
CA PRO A 254 9.69 -3.69 2.58
C PRO A 254 8.17 -3.80 2.47
N VAL A 255 7.65 -4.96 2.85
CA VAL A 255 6.24 -5.12 3.22
C VAL A 255 6.15 -4.94 4.73
N LEU A 256 5.88 -3.70 5.18
CA LEU A 256 5.87 -3.30 6.59
C LEU A 256 4.96 -4.17 7.43
N ARG A 257 3.85 -4.65 6.88
CA ARG A 257 2.96 -5.63 7.54
C ARG A 257 3.72 -6.81 8.16
N TRP A 258 4.83 -7.24 7.55
CA TRP A 258 5.65 -8.35 8.03
C TRP A 258 6.75 -7.91 9.00
N ALA A 259 6.86 -6.61 9.28
CA ALA A 259 7.94 -6.01 10.07
C ALA A 259 7.75 -6.18 11.58
N SER A 260 6.64 -6.74 12.04
CA SER A 260 6.44 -7.11 13.45
C SER A 260 7.35 -8.24 13.91
N SER A 261 7.98 -8.97 12.98
CA SER A 261 9.01 -9.96 13.26
C SER A 261 10.33 -9.47 12.64
N PRO A 262 11.22 -8.82 13.40
CA PRO A 262 12.40 -8.14 12.85
C PRO A 262 13.33 -9.02 12.02
N GLU A 263 13.46 -10.32 12.34
CA GLU A 263 14.29 -11.26 11.59
C GLU A 263 13.58 -11.96 10.43
N ALA A 264 12.35 -11.54 10.09
CA ALA A 264 11.64 -12.11 8.95
C ALA A 264 12.35 -11.78 7.63
N PRO A 265 12.53 -12.76 6.71
CA PRO A 265 13.25 -12.55 5.45
C PRO A 265 12.69 -11.44 4.56
N GLY A 266 11.39 -11.12 4.67
CA GLY A 266 10.69 -10.18 3.79
C GLY A 266 10.81 -8.70 4.16
N ILE A 267 11.53 -8.34 5.23
CA ILE A 267 11.59 -6.94 5.73
C ILE A 267 13.01 -6.37 5.83
N GLN A 268 13.96 -6.93 5.09
CA GLN A 268 15.40 -6.68 5.23
C GLN A 268 15.87 -5.23 4.98
N SER A 269 14.98 -4.30 4.63
CA SER A 269 15.27 -2.86 4.52
C SER A 269 14.78 -2.03 5.70
N VAL A 270 14.28 -2.66 6.76
CA VAL A 270 13.77 -1.99 7.96
C VAL A 270 14.70 -2.25 9.15
N VAL A 271 14.94 -1.21 9.95
CA VAL A 271 15.34 -1.36 11.35
C VAL A 271 14.11 -1.18 12.22
N VAL A 272 13.74 -2.22 12.96
CA VAL A 272 12.61 -2.17 13.87
C VAL A 272 13.04 -1.53 15.18
N ALA A 273 12.18 -0.72 15.77
CA ALA A 273 12.36 -0.16 17.09
C ALA A 273 11.11 -0.34 17.94
N PHE A 274 11.27 -0.28 19.26
CA PHE A 274 10.19 -0.36 20.21
C PHE A 274 10.05 0.94 20.99
N ARG A 275 8.83 1.26 21.39
CA ARG A 275 8.54 2.36 22.31
C ARG A 275 9.23 2.10 23.65
N ASP A 276 9.02 0.90 24.17
CA ASP A 276 9.50 0.51 25.48
C ASP A 276 10.79 -0.29 25.36
N TYR A 277 11.78 0.08 26.17
CA TYR A 277 13.04 -0.62 26.25
C TYR A 277 12.87 -2.10 26.62
N SER A 278 11.91 -2.40 27.50
CA SER A 278 11.57 -3.77 27.91
C SER A 278 11.23 -4.65 26.73
N ASP A 279 10.50 -4.13 25.74
CA ASP A 279 10.10 -4.90 24.56
C ASP A 279 11.27 -5.15 23.63
N ALA A 280 12.14 -4.15 23.42
CA ALA A 280 13.38 -4.31 22.67
C ALA A 280 14.32 -5.34 23.32
N LYS A 281 14.42 -5.30 24.65
CA LYS A 281 15.16 -6.28 25.45
C LYS A 281 14.55 -7.68 25.34
N ILE A 282 13.23 -7.82 25.50
CA ILE A 282 12.53 -9.11 25.36
C ILE A 282 12.80 -9.69 23.97
N TRP A 283 12.70 -8.87 22.92
CA TRP A 283 13.05 -9.30 21.57
C TRP A 283 14.50 -9.80 21.51
N ALA A 284 15.46 -9.01 22.00
CA ALA A 284 16.88 -9.33 21.89
C ALA A 284 17.24 -10.62 22.64
N VAL A 285 16.59 -10.88 23.78
CA VAL A 285 16.89 -12.03 24.64
C VAL A 285 16.13 -13.29 24.21
N THR A 286 14.91 -13.15 23.69
CA THR A 286 14.00 -14.29 23.47
C THR A 286 13.74 -14.58 21.99
N GLU A 287 13.58 -13.56 21.15
CA GLU A 287 13.16 -13.70 19.75
C GLU A 287 14.34 -13.74 18.78
N ALA A 288 15.37 -12.92 19.01
CA ALA A 288 16.56 -12.91 18.15
C ALA A 288 17.25 -14.29 18.14
N GLU A 289 17.69 -14.75 16.97
CA GLU A 289 18.24 -16.11 16.84
C GLU A 289 19.44 -16.35 17.76
N ASN A 290 20.35 -15.38 17.84
CA ASN A 290 21.64 -15.46 18.53
C ASN A 290 21.85 -14.34 19.57
N GLY A 291 20.76 -13.78 20.10
CA GLY A 291 20.84 -12.53 20.85
C GLY A 291 20.85 -11.32 19.92
N GLY A 292 20.86 -10.12 20.50
CA GLY A 292 20.70 -8.89 19.76
C GLY A 292 21.27 -7.67 20.45
N TRP A 293 21.33 -6.60 19.70
CA TRP A 293 21.65 -5.26 20.16
C TRP A 293 20.37 -4.46 20.31
N VAL A 294 20.33 -3.63 21.35
CA VAL A 294 19.31 -2.61 21.58
C VAL A 294 20.00 -1.25 21.57
N TYR A 295 19.59 -0.38 20.64
CA TYR A 295 20.12 0.95 20.45
C TYR A 295 19.10 1.99 20.86
N GLU A 296 19.51 2.99 21.62
CA GLU A 296 18.67 4.14 21.91
C GLU A 296 18.70 5.12 20.73
N VAL A 297 17.53 5.43 20.19
CA VAL A 297 17.31 6.37 19.10
C VAL A 297 16.78 7.68 19.67
N ARG A 298 17.37 8.80 19.25
CA ARG A 298 17.03 10.14 19.74
C ARG A 298 15.53 10.47 19.52
N PRO A 299 14.90 11.21 20.44
CA PRO A 299 13.61 11.88 20.20
C PRO A 299 13.61 12.75 18.93
N ASN A 300 12.41 13.07 18.44
CA ASN A 300 12.15 13.84 17.21
C ASN A 300 12.69 13.21 15.91
N SER A 301 12.92 11.91 15.95
CA SER A 301 13.14 11.05 14.79
C SER A 301 11.80 10.62 14.18
N VAL A 302 11.75 10.58 12.84
CA VAL A 302 10.55 10.17 12.11
C VAL A 302 10.62 8.68 11.78
N ALA A 303 9.53 7.96 12.03
CA ALA A 303 9.41 6.51 11.81
C ALA A 303 7.99 6.14 11.38
N VAL A 304 7.80 4.93 10.87
CA VAL A 304 6.46 4.41 10.57
C VAL A 304 5.94 3.62 11.77
N ASP A 305 4.72 3.92 12.22
CA ASP A 305 4.07 3.18 13.30
C ASP A 305 3.61 1.79 12.80
N LEU A 306 4.10 0.72 13.45
CA LEU A 306 3.77 -0.68 13.13
C LEU A 306 2.68 -1.25 14.05
N SER A 307 2.15 -0.45 14.98
CA SER A 307 1.00 -0.85 15.80
C SER A 307 -0.29 -0.93 14.98
N GLY A 308 -0.32 -0.28 13.82
CA GLY A 308 -1.42 -0.37 12.87
C GLY A 308 -1.61 -1.80 12.36
N LYS A 309 -2.89 -2.20 12.26
CA LYS A 309 -3.32 -3.49 11.69
C LYS A 309 -2.68 -3.77 10.32
N TYR A 310 -2.47 -2.74 9.52
CA TYR A 310 -1.94 -2.85 8.15
C TYR A 310 -0.41 -2.88 8.12
N THR A 311 0.26 -2.20 9.04
CA THR A 311 1.70 -1.93 9.01
C THR A 311 2.54 -2.86 9.88
N GLY A 312 1.97 -3.78 10.66
CA GLY A 312 2.76 -4.75 11.43
C GLY A 312 1.97 -5.46 12.52
N ASN A 313 0.95 -4.79 13.06
CA ASN A 313 0.10 -5.29 14.15
C ASN A 313 0.90 -5.69 15.41
N ARG A 314 1.99 -4.98 15.72
CA ARG A 314 2.75 -5.15 16.97
C ARG A 314 2.71 -3.82 17.74
N PRO A 315 1.90 -3.73 18.82
CA PRO A 315 1.81 -2.52 19.63
C PRO A 315 3.20 -2.04 20.06
N GLY A 316 3.41 -0.71 20.00
CA GLY A 316 4.68 -0.10 20.39
C GLY A 316 5.85 -0.32 19.42
N ALA A 317 5.68 -1.06 18.32
CA ALA A 317 6.74 -1.24 17.32
C ALA A 317 6.73 -0.13 16.25
N PHE A 318 7.92 0.20 15.76
CA PHE A 318 8.17 1.22 14.74
C PHE A 318 9.16 0.72 13.69
N ALA A 319 9.05 1.22 12.46
CA ALA A 319 9.99 0.94 11.38
C ALA A 319 10.77 2.19 10.98
N PHE A 320 12.09 2.05 10.95
CA PHE A 320 13.01 2.94 10.26
C PHE A 320 13.40 2.32 8.92
N ILE A 321 12.75 2.78 7.85
CA ILE A 321 12.98 2.27 6.48
C ILE A 321 14.33 2.80 5.95
N GLY A 322 15.18 1.91 5.45
CA GLY A 322 16.58 2.20 5.11
C GLY A 322 17.50 2.36 6.32
N GLY A 323 17.02 2.05 7.53
CA GLY A 323 17.81 2.14 8.76
C GLY A 323 17.92 3.54 9.35
N ILE A 324 18.89 3.74 10.24
CA ILE A 324 19.02 4.92 11.12
C ILE A 324 20.42 5.52 11.01
N LYS A 325 20.53 6.81 10.70
CA LYS A 325 21.83 7.51 10.64
C LYS A 325 22.54 7.51 12.00
N SER A 326 23.87 7.45 11.99
CA SER A 326 24.72 7.40 13.20
C SER A 326 24.42 8.50 14.21
N GLY A 327 24.28 9.75 13.75
CA GLY A 327 24.03 10.89 14.63
C GLY A 327 22.69 10.88 15.37
N LEU A 328 21.81 9.92 15.10
CA LEU A 328 20.54 9.70 15.80
C LEU A 328 20.61 8.56 16.83
N LEU A 329 21.64 7.73 16.81
CA LEU A 329 21.86 6.66 17.78
C LEU A 329 22.71 7.21 18.94
N MET A 330 22.30 6.92 20.18
CA MET A 330 22.92 7.52 21.37
C MET A 330 23.79 6.53 22.15
N ASN A 331 23.24 5.36 22.45
CA ASN A 331 23.94 4.28 23.13
C ASN A 331 23.43 2.92 22.67
N ALA A 332 24.17 1.86 23.01
CA ALA A 332 23.85 0.50 22.60
C ALA A 332 24.12 -0.50 23.73
N ARG A 333 23.30 -1.55 23.80
CA ARG A 333 23.44 -2.67 24.74
C ARG A 333 23.37 -3.99 23.96
N ARG A 334 24.31 -4.90 24.17
CA ARG A 334 24.29 -6.25 23.60
C ARG A 334 23.73 -7.24 24.61
N PHE A 335 22.85 -8.10 24.13
CA PHE A 335 22.27 -9.21 24.88
C PHE A 335 22.60 -10.53 24.19
N GLU A 336 22.91 -11.54 25.01
CA GLU A 336 22.96 -12.93 24.56
C GLU A 336 21.58 -13.57 24.73
N LYS A 337 21.30 -14.57 23.90
CA LYS A 337 20.03 -15.29 23.96
C LYS A 337 19.83 -15.94 25.32
N GLY A 338 18.68 -15.73 25.93
CA GLY A 338 18.35 -16.22 27.28
C GLY A 338 19.06 -15.49 28.43
N VAL A 339 19.91 -14.49 28.15
CA VAL A 339 20.63 -13.72 29.18
C VAL A 339 19.97 -12.36 29.37
N SER A 340 19.37 -12.13 30.54
CA SER A 340 18.60 -10.91 30.83
C SER A 340 19.44 -9.67 31.11
N GLN A 341 20.74 -9.82 31.40
CA GLN A 341 21.66 -8.71 31.62
C GLN A 341 22.45 -8.41 30.34
N PRO A 342 22.75 -7.13 30.05
CA PRO A 342 23.59 -6.80 28.92
C PRO A 342 25.01 -7.30 29.17
N VAL A 343 25.56 -7.96 28.15
CA VAL A 343 26.93 -8.49 28.14
C VAL A 343 27.93 -7.45 27.65
N GLU A 344 27.44 -6.40 27.00
CA GLU A 344 28.23 -5.29 26.47
C GLU A 344 27.38 -4.02 26.42
N CYS A 345 28.01 -2.87 26.68
CA CYS A 345 27.37 -1.55 26.59
C CYS A 345 28.33 -0.54 25.98
N ILE A 346 27.80 0.35 25.15
CA ILE A 346 28.54 1.38 24.44
C ILE A 346 27.84 2.72 24.64
N GLY A 347 28.60 3.76 25.02
CA GLY A 347 28.06 5.09 25.32
C GLY A 347 27.34 5.19 26.67
N ILE A 348 27.51 4.20 27.57
CA ILE A 348 26.90 4.14 28.91
C ILE A 348 28.00 3.74 29.90
N GLU A 349 28.01 4.37 31.08
CA GLU A 349 28.87 3.94 32.17
C GLU A 349 28.54 2.50 32.60
N LYS A 350 29.59 1.70 32.84
CA LYS A 350 29.50 0.24 33.02
C LYS A 350 28.66 -0.18 34.23
N GLU A 351 28.70 0.59 35.31
CA GLU A 351 27.86 0.38 36.49
C GLU A 351 26.37 0.62 36.19
N VAL A 352 26.05 1.70 35.47
CA VAL A 352 24.67 2.02 35.05
C VAL A 352 24.14 0.94 34.09
N CYS A 353 24.99 0.44 33.20
CA CYS A 353 24.69 -0.64 32.27
C CYS A 353 24.22 -1.95 32.96
N ARG A 354 24.72 -2.26 34.17
CA ARG A 354 24.40 -3.52 34.89
C ARG A 354 23.29 -3.40 35.93
N LEU A 355 23.02 -2.20 36.43
CA LEU A 355 22.15 -1.96 37.60
C LEU A 355 20.64 -1.82 37.28
N GLU A 356 20.24 -1.91 36.01
CA GLU A 356 18.84 -1.71 35.57
C GLU A 356 17.81 -2.75 36.07
N ASN A 357 18.20 -3.71 36.93
CA ASN A 357 17.25 -4.63 37.59
C ASN A 357 16.72 -4.14 38.95
N VAL A 358 17.04 -2.91 39.40
CA VAL A 358 16.70 -2.48 40.78
C VAL A 358 15.51 -1.49 40.86
N HIS A 359 15.19 -0.71 39.81
CA HIS A 359 14.14 0.33 39.89
C HIS A 359 13.32 0.51 38.61
N GLN A 360 12.64 -0.55 38.14
CA GLN A 360 11.45 -0.41 37.28
C GLN A 360 10.32 -1.29 37.79
#